data_AF-A0A5K1FQT0-F1
#
_entry.id   AF-A0A5K1FQT0-F1
#
_cell.length_a   1.000
_cell.length_b   1.000
_cell.length_c   1.000
_cell.angle_alpha   90.00
_cell.angle_beta   90.00
_cell.angle_gamma   90.00
#
_symmetry.space_group_name_H-M   'P 1'
#
loop_
_entity.id
_entity.type
_entity.pdbx_description
1 polymer ?
#
loop_
_entity_poly.entity_id
_entity_poly.type
_entity_poly.pdbx_seq_one_letter_code
_entity_poly.pdbx_strand_id
1 'polypeptide(L)'
;GPYTTKEHDELCHNTIKALCNADLSEGFFVRGKDVSLPETTIRTPKRPLRYLGGRPVSQRSILAFFAGNMHGRVRPVLLKYWSDKDEDMKIYGPLPNRVSRQMSYVQHMKSSKFCICPMGYEVNSPRIVEAIYNECVPVIIADNFVLPFDDILNWSEFSVVVAEKEIPKLKDILMAIPLRRYIALQNNVKQVQKHFLWHSKPVKYDIFHMILHS
;
A
#
# COMPACT_ATOMS: atom_id res chain seq x y z
N GLY A 1 9.55 20.22 -9.53
CA GLY A 1 9.05 19.13 -8.66
C GLY A 1 8.31 19.74 -7.48
N PRO A 2 7.90 18.98 -6.45
CA PRO A 2 7.22 19.55 -5.28
C PRO A 2 8.05 20.65 -4.58
N TYR A 3 9.39 20.55 -4.64
CA TYR A 3 10.34 21.52 -4.12
C TYR A 3 10.28 22.91 -4.76
N THR A 4 9.73 23.05 -5.97
CA THR A 4 9.60 24.37 -6.63
C THR A 4 8.72 25.31 -5.81
N THR A 5 7.77 24.78 -5.02
CA THR A 5 6.95 25.59 -4.10
C THR A 5 7.71 26.08 -2.86
N LYS A 6 8.88 25.53 -2.56
CA LYS A 6 9.77 26.04 -1.50
C LYS A 6 10.63 27.21 -1.96
N GLU A 7 10.81 27.38 -3.26
CA GLU A 7 11.63 28.46 -3.83
C GLU A 7 10.84 29.77 -3.99
N HIS A 8 9.52 29.73 -3.79
CA HIS A 8 8.63 30.89 -3.89
C HIS A 8 7.66 30.94 -2.71
N ASP A 9 7.83 31.93 -1.83
CA ASP A 9 7.01 32.10 -0.62
C ASP A 9 5.51 32.18 -0.93
N GLU A 10 5.12 32.87 -2.01
CA GLU A 10 3.71 32.98 -2.41
C GLU A 10 3.11 31.62 -2.76
N LEU A 11 3.85 30.78 -3.49
CA LEU A 11 3.39 29.45 -3.87
C LEU A 11 3.32 28.52 -2.65
N CYS A 12 4.27 28.64 -1.72
CA CYS A 12 4.28 27.87 -0.49
C CYS A 12 2.98 28.07 0.32
N HIS A 13 2.51 29.32 0.44
CA HIS A 13 1.37 29.67 1.27
C HIS A 13 0.02 29.59 0.54
N ASN A 14 -0.04 29.92 -0.75
CA ASN A 14 -1.30 30.12 -1.47
C ASN A 14 -1.70 28.99 -2.43
N THR A 15 -0.94 27.88 -2.50
CA THR A 15 -1.28 26.73 -3.35
C THR A 15 -1.64 25.48 -2.56
N ILE A 16 -2.59 24.71 -3.09
CA ILE A 16 -2.87 23.33 -2.67
C ILE A 16 -2.10 22.40 -3.61
N LYS A 17 -1.32 21.48 -3.05
CA LYS A 17 -0.53 20.53 -3.84
C LYS A 17 -1.21 19.16 -3.82
N ALA A 18 -1.38 18.57 -4.99
CA ALA A 18 -1.82 17.18 -5.13
C ALA A 18 -0.59 16.32 -5.48
N LEU A 19 -0.12 15.50 -4.55
CA LEU A 19 1.17 14.80 -4.65
C LEU A 19 1.01 13.31 -4.41
N CYS A 20 1.70 12.49 -5.21
CA CYS A 20 1.82 11.06 -4.92
C CYS A 20 2.80 10.78 -3.79
N ASN A 21 3.83 11.62 -3.58
CA ASN A 21 4.81 11.46 -2.52
C ASN A 21 4.49 12.41 -1.35
N ALA A 22 3.68 11.98 -0.39
CA ALA A 22 3.25 12.79 0.75
C ALA A 22 4.06 12.48 2.02
N ASP A 23 5.35 12.82 2.02
CA ASP A 23 6.27 12.65 3.15
C ASP A 23 6.38 13.95 3.95
N LEU A 24 5.98 13.91 5.24
CA LEU A 24 6.05 15.09 6.11
C LEU A 24 7.49 15.48 6.46
N SER A 25 8.44 14.54 6.44
CA SER A 25 9.84 14.81 6.80
C SER A 25 10.56 15.67 5.77
N GLU A 26 10.08 15.65 4.52
CA GLU A 26 10.61 16.47 3.44
C GLU A 26 10.15 17.94 3.53
N GLY A 27 9.16 18.26 4.36
CA GLY A 27 8.72 19.64 4.62
C GLY A 27 8.14 20.39 3.41
N PHE A 28 7.77 19.71 2.34
CA PHE A 28 6.97 20.30 1.25
C PHE A 28 5.48 19.96 1.36
N PHE A 29 5.10 18.89 2.05
CA PHE A 29 3.70 18.47 2.21
C PHE A 29 3.12 18.99 3.53
N VAL A 30 1.96 19.63 3.48
CA VAL A 30 1.24 20.16 4.65
C VAL A 30 -0.09 19.43 4.78
N ARG A 31 -0.18 18.55 5.80
CA ARG A 31 -1.40 17.78 6.08
C ARG A 31 -2.59 18.70 6.37
N GLY A 32 -3.75 18.39 5.79
CA GLY A 32 -4.97 19.20 5.90
C GLY A 32 -5.03 20.41 4.96
N LYS A 33 -3.96 20.69 4.22
CA LYS A 33 -3.94 21.68 3.13
C LYS A 33 -3.65 21.02 1.78
N ASP A 34 -2.65 20.14 1.73
CA ASP A 34 -2.26 19.39 0.54
C ASP A 34 -2.94 18.01 0.48
N VAL A 35 -3.06 17.46 -0.72
CA VAL A 35 -3.77 16.22 -1.01
C VAL A 35 -2.79 15.12 -1.39
N SER A 36 -2.85 13.99 -0.68
CA SER A 36 -2.08 12.77 -0.99
C SER A 36 -2.83 11.92 -2.02
N LEU A 37 -2.20 11.64 -3.15
CA LEU A 37 -2.78 10.85 -4.24
C LEU A 37 -2.27 9.40 -4.23
N PRO A 38 -3.14 8.42 -4.48
CA PRO A 38 -2.72 7.02 -4.58
C PRO A 38 -1.95 6.75 -5.88
N GLU A 39 -0.86 6.00 -5.79
CA GLU A 39 -0.21 5.45 -6.97
C GLU A 39 -0.94 4.18 -7.41
N THR A 40 -1.44 4.15 -8.65
CA THR A 40 -2.17 2.98 -9.18
C THR A 40 -1.48 2.43 -10.42
N THR A 41 -1.12 1.15 -10.41
CA THR A 41 -0.65 0.46 -11.62
C THR A 41 -1.82 -0.18 -12.37
N ILE A 42 -2.20 0.39 -13.52
CA ILE A 42 -3.21 -0.19 -14.40
C ILE A 42 -2.53 -1.13 -15.40
N ARG A 43 -2.48 -2.42 -15.06
CA ARG A 43 -1.80 -3.43 -15.89
C ARG A 43 -2.45 -3.67 -17.26
N THR A 44 -3.76 -3.49 -17.35
CA THR A 44 -4.52 -3.70 -18.59
C THR A 44 -5.54 -2.58 -18.75
N PRO A 45 -5.18 -1.47 -19.43
CA PRO A 45 -6.04 -0.29 -19.54
C PRO A 45 -7.43 -0.56 -20.11
N LYS A 46 -7.56 -1.53 -21.02
CA LYS A 46 -8.86 -1.95 -21.59
C LYS A 46 -9.74 -2.71 -20.60
N ARG A 47 -9.18 -3.31 -19.54
CA ARG A 47 -9.87 -4.11 -18.52
C ARG A 47 -9.23 -3.88 -17.14
N PRO A 48 -9.33 -2.66 -16.60
CA PRO A 48 -8.58 -2.26 -15.38
C PRO A 48 -8.96 -3.12 -14.16
N LEU A 49 -10.18 -3.66 -14.14
CA LEU A 49 -10.73 -4.42 -13.02
C LEU A 49 -10.58 -5.95 -13.16
N ARG A 50 -9.85 -6.43 -14.18
CA ARG A 50 -9.78 -7.88 -14.51
C ARG A 50 -9.27 -8.76 -13.35
N TYR A 51 -8.40 -8.22 -12.50
CA TYR A 51 -7.71 -8.99 -11.47
C TYR A 51 -8.25 -8.78 -10.06
N LEU A 52 -9.36 -8.07 -9.91
CA LEU A 52 -9.95 -7.78 -8.60
C LEU A 52 -10.36 -9.03 -7.81
N GLY A 53 -10.51 -8.82 -6.50
CA GLY A 53 -10.96 -9.82 -5.55
C GLY A 53 -9.81 -10.66 -5.00
N GLY A 54 -10.09 -11.38 -3.94
CA GLY A 54 -9.12 -12.22 -3.25
C GLY A 54 -9.71 -13.53 -2.79
N ARG A 55 -8.89 -14.35 -2.11
CA ARG A 55 -9.37 -15.60 -1.52
C ARG A 55 -10.07 -15.31 -0.18
N PRO A 56 -11.04 -16.14 0.24
CA PRO A 56 -11.61 -16.07 1.57
C PRO A 56 -10.52 -16.29 2.64
N VAL A 57 -10.78 -15.83 3.87
CA VAL A 57 -9.85 -15.93 5.01
C VAL A 57 -9.27 -17.34 5.18
N SER A 58 -10.10 -18.37 5.05
CA SER A 58 -9.70 -19.78 5.22
C SER A 58 -8.71 -20.30 4.16
N GLN A 59 -8.60 -19.62 3.02
CA GLN A 59 -7.72 -20.01 1.91
C GLN A 59 -6.47 -19.11 1.80
N ARG A 60 -6.22 -18.26 2.80
CA ARG A 60 -5.02 -17.40 2.90
C ARG A 60 -4.02 -18.01 3.87
N SER A 61 -3.25 -18.98 3.35
CA SER A 61 -2.26 -19.73 4.13
C SER A 61 -0.96 -18.96 4.38
N ILE A 62 -0.60 -17.99 3.51
CA ILE A 62 0.62 -17.19 3.67
C ILE A 62 0.36 -16.09 4.71
N LEU A 63 1.24 -15.92 5.70
CA LEU A 63 1.10 -14.86 6.70
C LEU A 63 1.30 -13.49 6.03
N ALA A 64 2.47 -13.28 5.42
CA ALA A 64 2.78 -12.03 4.76
C ALA A 64 3.51 -12.22 3.43
N PHE A 65 3.30 -11.28 2.51
CA PHE A 65 3.97 -11.28 1.21
C PHE A 65 4.54 -9.91 0.83
N PHE A 66 5.73 -9.96 0.22
CA PHE A 66 6.35 -8.85 -0.49
C PHE A 66 7.19 -9.38 -1.65
N ALA A 67 7.14 -8.70 -2.79
CA ALA A 67 8.16 -8.82 -3.83
C ALA A 67 8.31 -7.48 -4.54
N GLY A 68 9.55 -7.00 -4.69
CA GLY A 68 9.85 -5.75 -5.37
C GLY A 68 11.34 -5.47 -5.52
N ASN A 69 11.63 -4.49 -6.39
CA ASN A 69 13.00 -4.03 -6.61
C ASN A 69 13.60 -3.43 -5.34
N MET A 70 14.91 -3.62 -5.21
CA MET A 70 15.69 -3.20 -4.05
C MET A 70 16.10 -1.75 -4.15
N HIS A 71 15.21 -0.86 -3.74
CA HIS A 71 15.46 0.58 -3.74
C HIS A 71 14.88 1.23 -2.50
N GLY A 72 15.40 2.42 -2.15
CA GLY A 72 15.03 3.11 -0.92
C GLY A 72 15.70 2.54 0.33
N ARG A 73 15.40 3.16 1.48
CA ARG A 73 16.00 2.81 2.77
C ARG A 73 15.35 1.61 3.47
N VAL A 74 14.05 1.37 3.25
CA VAL A 74 13.28 0.36 4.00
C VAL A 74 13.38 -1.03 3.38
N ARG A 75 13.30 -1.16 2.05
CA ARG A 75 13.31 -2.46 1.38
C ARG A 75 14.56 -3.30 1.64
N PRO A 76 15.78 -2.73 1.66
CA PRO A 76 16.99 -3.48 2.03
C PRO A 76 16.94 -4.04 3.44
N VAL A 77 16.42 -3.26 4.39
CA VAL A 77 16.25 -3.70 5.78
C VAL A 77 15.22 -4.83 5.86
N LEU A 78 14.07 -4.69 5.18
CA LEU A 78 13.04 -5.73 5.14
C LEU A 78 13.60 -7.07 4.65
N LEU A 79 14.33 -7.07 3.53
CA LEU A 79 14.92 -8.31 3.01
C LEU A 79 16.02 -8.87 3.89
N LYS A 80 16.87 -8.01 4.48
CA LYS A 80 17.92 -8.45 5.40
C LYS A 80 17.34 -9.28 6.54
N TYR A 81 16.18 -8.89 7.07
CA TYR A 81 15.55 -9.59 8.19
C TYR A 81 14.66 -10.77 7.78
N TRP A 82 14.01 -10.73 6.61
CA TRP A 82 12.94 -11.69 6.30
C TRP A 82 13.09 -12.47 4.99
N SER A 83 14.04 -12.13 4.10
CA SER A 83 14.22 -12.88 2.86
C SER A 83 14.71 -14.29 3.16
N ASP A 84 13.93 -15.29 2.74
CA ASP A 84 14.21 -16.72 2.93
C ASP A 84 14.49 -17.12 4.39
N LYS A 85 13.91 -16.39 5.35
CA LYS A 85 14.07 -16.64 6.80
C LYS A 85 12.92 -17.39 7.44
N ASP A 86 11.75 -17.43 6.79
CA ASP A 86 10.54 -18.01 7.36
C ASP A 86 9.61 -18.53 6.28
N GLU A 87 8.96 -19.66 6.53
CA GLU A 87 8.10 -20.31 5.54
C GLU A 87 6.80 -19.55 5.28
N ASP A 88 6.25 -18.87 6.29
CA ASP A 88 4.98 -18.15 6.21
C ASP A 88 5.15 -16.68 5.79
N MET A 89 6.39 -16.16 5.83
CA MET A 89 6.75 -14.82 5.37
C MET A 89 7.39 -14.90 3.98
N LYS A 90 6.58 -14.77 2.92
CA LYS A 90 7.04 -14.79 1.53
C LYS A 90 7.59 -13.41 1.12
N ILE A 91 8.79 -13.09 1.58
CA ILE A 91 9.47 -11.80 1.34
C ILE A 91 10.60 -12.00 0.31
N TYR A 92 10.48 -11.31 -0.82
CA TYR A 92 11.44 -11.38 -1.91
C TYR A 92 11.91 -9.99 -2.33
N GLY A 93 13.08 -9.93 -2.97
CA GLY A 93 13.41 -8.82 -3.86
C GLY A 93 12.53 -8.91 -5.12
N PRO A 94 13.09 -8.86 -6.33
CA PRO A 94 12.36 -9.30 -7.51
C PRO A 94 11.85 -10.74 -7.31
N LEU A 95 10.57 -10.99 -7.61
CA LEU A 95 10.01 -12.34 -7.47
C LEU A 95 10.77 -13.32 -8.39
N PRO A 96 11.45 -14.35 -7.85
CA PRO A 96 12.28 -15.22 -8.68
C PRO A 96 11.46 -15.97 -9.73
N ASN A 97 11.99 -16.13 -10.94
CA ASN A 97 11.30 -16.81 -12.05
C ASN A 97 10.84 -18.23 -11.71
N ARG A 98 11.60 -18.95 -10.89
CA ARG A 98 11.23 -20.30 -10.42
C ARG A 98 9.98 -20.26 -9.54
N VAL A 99 9.90 -19.28 -8.63
CA VAL A 99 8.77 -19.09 -7.72
C VAL A 99 7.55 -18.60 -8.49
N SER A 100 7.73 -17.64 -9.41
CA SER A 100 6.64 -17.05 -10.19
C SER A 100 5.95 -18.04 -11.14
N ARG A 101 6.65 -19.10 -11.59
CA ARG A 101 6.08 -20.21 -12.37
C ARG A 101 5.15 -21.10 -11.56
N GLN A 102 5.38 -21.24 -10.25
CA GLN A 102 4.52 -22.04 -9.36
C GLN A 102 3.34 -21.22 -8.85
N MET A 103 3.60 -19.98 -8.45
CA MET A 103 2.59 -19.05 -7.97
C MET A 103 2.95 -17.64 -8.44
N SER A 104 2.09 -17.04 -9.25
CA SER A 104 2.28 -15.67 -9.73
C SER A 104 2.25 -14.65 -8.58
N TYR A 105 2.77 -13.45 -8.81
CA TYR A 105 2.71 -12.33 -7.87
C TYR A 105 1.27 -12.07 -7.36
N VAL A 106 0.30 -12.07 -8.27
CA VAL A 106 -1.12 -11.86 -7.93
C VAL A 106 -1.65 -13.01 -7.07
N GLN A 107 -1.30 -14.26 -7.39
CA GLN A 107 -1.72 -15.41 -6.57
C GLN A 107 -1.10 -15.37 -5.17
N HIS A 108 0.13 -14.90 -5.02
CA HIS A 108 0.73 -14.68 -3.70
C HIS A 108 -0.08 -13.66 -2.91
N MET A 109 -0.36 -12.47 -3.47
CA MET A 109 -1.18 -11.46 -2.79
C MET A 109 -2.57 -11.99 -2.39
N LYS A 110 -3.25 -12.70 -3.30
CA LYS A 110 -4.57 -13.29 -3.03
C LYS A 110 -4.54 -14.40 -1.98
N SER A 111 -3.39 -15.04 -1.76
CA SER A 111 -3.21 -16.13 -0.79
C SER A 111 -2.56 -15.68 0.51
N SER A 112 -2.20 -14.40 0.63
CA SER A 112 -1.54 -13.83 1.81
C SER A 112 -2.52 -13.10 2.70
N LYS A 113 -2.34 -13.20 4.02
CA LYS A 113 -3.16 -12.44 4.96
C LYS A 113 -2.82 -10.95 4.89
N PHE A 114 -1.52 -10.67 4.92
CA PHE A 114 -0.95 -9.34 4.93
C PHE A 114 -0.04 -9.09 3.71
N CYS A 115 -0.11 -7.90 3.13
CA CYS A 115 0.75 -7.50 2.02
C CYS A 115 1.63 -6.35 2.47
N ILE A 116 2.94 -6.59 2.56
CA ILE A 116 3.88 -5.60 3.08
C ILE A 116 4.11 -4.53 2.00
N CYS A 117 3.93 -3.28 2.41
CA CYS A 117 4.04 -2.09 1.58
C CYS A 117 5.16 -1.19 2.15
N PRO A 118 6.43 -1.60 2.04
CA PRO A 118 7.55 -0.79 2.49
C PRO A 118 7.82 0.36 1.52
N MET A 119 8.14 1.54 2.05
CA MET A 119 8.57 2.66 1.21
C MET A 119 9.79 2.30 0.35
N GLY A 120 9.83 2.89 -0.84
CA GLY A 120 10.97 2.81 -1.75
C GLY A 120 11.84 4.05 -1.63
N TYR A 121 12.20 4.63 -2.77
CA TYR A 121 12.77 5.99 -2.80
C TYR A 121 11.74 7.02 -2.32
N GLU A 122 10.47 6.77 -2.65
CA GLU A 122 9.32 7.55 -2.20
C GLU A 122 8.52 6.76 -1.19
N VAL A 123 7.75 7.46 -0.35
CA VAL A 123 6.90 6.84 0.67
C VAL A 123 5.71 6.08 0.06
N ASN A 124 5.23 6.51 -1.10
CA ASN A 124 4.13 5.86 -1.80
C ASN A 124 4.60 4.66 -2.62
N SER A 125 3.69 3.71 -2.82
CA SER A 125 3.95 2.53 -3.64
C SER A 125 2.64 2.03 -4.25
N PRO A 126 2.64 1.57 -5.52
CA PRO A 126 1.43 1.04 -6.12
C PRO A 126 0.97 -0.25 -5.43
N ARG A 127 1.85 -0.86 -4.63
CA ARG A 127 1.58 -2.04 -3.80
C ARG A 127 0.44 -1.83 -2.81
N ILE A 128 0.24 -0.62 -2.30
CA ILE A 128 -0.86 -0.33 -1.38
C ILE A 128 -2.19 -0.57 -2.10
N VAL A 129 -2.34 -0.01 -3.30
CA VAL A 129 -3.52 -0.20 -4.14
C VAL A 129 -3.63 -1.65 -4.63
N GLU A 130 -2.52 -2.29 -5.02
CA GLU A 130 -2.52 -3.71 -5.41
C GLU A 130 -2.95 -4.63 -4.25
N ALA A 131 -2.57 -4.34 -3.01
CA ALA A 131 -2.99 -5.10 -1.83
C ALA A 131 -4.51 -5.00 -1.64
N ILE A 132 -5.05 -3.78 -1.73
CA ILE A 132 -6.49 -3.52 -1.64
C ILE A 132 -7.27 -4.25 -2.75
N TYR A 133 -6.77 -4.22 -3.99
CA TYR A 133 -7.37 -4.94 -5.12
C TYR A 133 -7.45 -6.44 -4.93
N ASN A 134 -6.45 -7.02 -4.25
CA ASN A 134 -6.36 -8.46 -3.98
C ASN A 134 -6.93 -8.83 -2.60
N GLU A 135 -7.64 -7.92 -1.94
CA GLU A 135 -8.24 -8.08 -0.60
C GLU A 135 -7.24 -8.56 0.46
N CYS A 136 -5.98 -8.18 0.28
CA CYS A 136 -4.88 -8.46 1.17
C CYS A 136 -4.71 -7.26 2.09
N VAL A 137 -4.63 -7.46 3.41
CA VAL A 137 -4.53 -6.33 4.35
C VAL A 137 -3.19 -5.63 4.15
N PRO A 138 -3.15 -4.36 3.72
CA PRO A 138 -1.90 -3.64 3.53
C PRO A 138 -1.20 -3.40 4.87
N VAL A 139 0.10 -3.70 4.92
CA VAL A 139 0.98 -3.38 6.05
C VAL A 139 1.94 -2.29 5.60
N ILE A 140 1.71 -1.07 6.04
CA ILE A 140 2.47 0.11 5.64
C ILE A 140 3.72 0.22 6.52
N ILE A 141 4.89 0.28 5.88
CA ILE A 141 6.19 0.48 6.54
C ILE A 141 6.85 1.70 5.88
N ALA A 142 6.43 2.88 6.30
CA ALA A 142 6.86 4.17 5.77
C ALA A 142 6.62 5.23 6.85
N ASP A 143 7.66 5.58 7.60
CA ASP A 143 7.52 6.61 8.63
C ASP A 143 7.20 7.96 7.95
N ASN A 144 6.36 8.78 8.59
CA ASN A 144 5.92 10.11 8.10
C ASN A 144 5.05 10.14 6.83
N PHE A 145 4.62 8.99 6.32
CA PHE A 145 3.75 8.95 5.15
C PHE A 145 2.31 9.37 5.48
N VAL A 146 1.79 10.37 4.78
CA VAL A 146 0.37 10.70 4.75
C VAL A 146 -0.32 9.86 3.68
N LEU A 147 -1.12 8.89 4.12
CA LEU A 147 -1.78 7.94 3.22
C LEU A 147 -2.81 8.64 2.32
N PRO A 148 -3.07 8.12 1.12
CA PRO A 148 -4.08 8.69 0.24
C PRO A 148 -5.46 8.70 0.90
N PHE A 149 -6.19 9.81 0.74
CA PHE A 149 -7.54 10.00 1.29
C PHE A 149 -7.60 9.84 2.82
N ASP A 150 -6.55 10.20 3.57
CA ASP A 150 -6.51 10.02 5.05
C ASP A 150 -7.47 10.93 5.81
N ASP A 151 -7.98 11.97 5.15
CA ASP A 151 -9.02 12.88 5.60
C ASP A 151 -10.43 12.27 5.52
N ILE A 152 -10.65 11.32 4.59
CA ILE A 152 -11.94 10.66 4.34
C ILE A 152 -11.96 9.23 4.86
N LEU A 153 -10.86 8.48 4.70
CA LEU A 153 -10.75 7.06 5.02
C LEU A 153 -9.94 6.83 6.30
N ASN A 154 -10.55 6.16 7.27
CA ASN A 154 -9.82 5.72 8.44
C ASN A 154 -8.98 4.46 8.13
N TRP A 155 -7.71 4.67 7.78
CA TRP A 155 -6.76 3.61 7.46
C TRP A 155 -6.55 2.59 8.58
N SER A 156 -6.75 2.94 9.86
CA SER A 156 -6.59 1.98 10.96
C SER A 156 -7.61 0.84 10.90
N GLU A 157 -8.73 1.04 10.20
CA GLU A 157 -9.81 0.05 10.09
C GLU A 157 -9.59 -0.98 9.00
N PHE A 158 -8.63 -0.79 8.08
CA PHE A 158 -8.39 -1.74 6.99
C PHE A 158 -6.90 -1.96 6.68
N SER A 159 -5.99 -1.37 7.45
CA SER A 159 -4.55 -1.54 7.28
C SER A 159 -3.85 -1.75 8.62
N VAL A 160 -2.56 -2.08 8.55
CA VAL A 160 -1.65 -2.12 9.69
C VAL A 160 -0.50 -1.18 9.39
N VAL A 161 -0.14 -0.30 10.32
CA VAL A 161 1.05 0.54 10.19
C VAL A 161 2.12 -0.01 11.13
N VAL A 162 3.32 -0.24 10.61
CA VAL A 162 4.47 -0.73 11.38
C VAL A 162 5.61 0.26 11.21
N ALA A 163 6.18 0.72 12.32
CA ALA A 163 7.31 1.63 12.28
C ALA A 163 8.54 0.95 11.64
N GLU A 164 9.35 1.70 10.90
CA GLU A 164 10.50 1.11 10.18
C GLU A 164 11.49 0.40 11.11
N LYS A 165 11.68 0.95 12.32
CA LYS A 165 12.54 0.34 13.35
C LYS A 165 12.04 -1.02 13.86
N GLU A 166 10.76 -1.34 13.65
CA GLU A 166 10.11 -2.56 14.12
C GLU A 166 10.09 -3.68 13.08
N ILE A 167 10.68 -3.47 11.91
CA ILE A 167 10.89 -4.53 10.90
C ILE A 167 11.42 -5.83 11.52
N PRO A 168 12.40 -5.85 12.45
CA PRO A 168 12.88 -7.11 13.06
C PRO A 168 11.80 -7.89 13.82
N LYS A 169 10.72 -7.23 14.28
CA LYS A 169 9.60 -7.80 15.03
C LYS A 169 8.35 -7.99 14.17
N LEU A 170 8.45 -7.81 12.85
CA LEU A 170 7.30 -7.77 11.95
C LEU A 170 6.40 -9.01 12.08
N LYS A 171 6.98 -10.22 12.11
CA LYS A 171 6.19 -11.45 12.28
C LYS A 171 5.41 -11.46 13.61
N ASP A 172 6.05 -11.07 14.70
CA ASP A 172 5.42 -11.03 16.03
C ASP A 172 4.24 -10.05 16.05
N ILE A 173 4.42 -8.87 15.46
CA ILE A 173 3.37 -7.85 15.34
C ILE A 173 2.17 -8.41 14.55
N LEU A 174 2.42 -9.05 13.41
CA LEU A 174 1.35 -9.59 12.56
C LEU A 174 0.64 -10.79 13.21
N MET A 175 1.37 -11.64 13.91
CA MET A 175 0.81 -12.79 14.64
C MET A 175 0.06 -12.39 15.90
N ALA A 176 0.41 -11.25 16.52
CA ALA A 176 -0.30 -10.72 17.67
C ALA A 176 -1.70 -10.19 17.32
N ILE A 177 -2.02 -9.96 16.04
CA ILE A 177 -3.34 -9.53 15.60
C ILE A 177 -4.33 -10.71 15.74
N PRO A 178 -5.35 -10.62 16.60
CA PRO A 178 -6.31 -11.71 16.78
C PRO A 178 -7.10 -11.95 15.49
N LEU A 179 -7.47 -13.22 15.24
CA LEU A 179 -8.22 -13.62 14.04
C LEU A 179 -9.48 -12.76 13.81
N ARG A 180 -10.21 -12.42 14.88
CA ARG A 180 -11.38 -11.52 14.81
C ARG A 180 -11.04 -10.15 14.24
N ARG A 181 -9.93 -9.54 14.68
CA ARG A 181 -9.49 -8.24 14.14
C ARG A 181 -9.02 -8.39 12.70
N TYR A 182 -8.29 -9.44 12.37
CA TYR A 182 -7.89 -9.71 10.99
C TYR A 182 -9.09 -9.83 10.03
N ILE A 183 -10.14 -10.56 10.43
CA ILE A 183 -11.38 -10.68 9.64
C ILE A 183 -12.02 -9.30 9.43
N ALA A 184 -12.08 -8.47 10.48
CA ALA A 184 -12.61 -7.11 10.36
C ALA A 184 -11.79 -6.26 9.39
N LEU A 185 -10.45 -6.26 9.51
CA LEU A 185 -9.55 -5.56 8.59
C LEU A 185 -9.79 -6.00 7.14
N GLN A 186 -9.84 -7.31 6.87
CA GLN A 186 -10.04 -7.82 5.52
C GLN A 186 -11.42 -7.44 4.94
N ASN A 187 -12.48 -7.52 5.76
CA ASN A 187 -13.81 -7.09 5.33
C ASN A 187 -13.85 -5.59 5.02
N ASN A 188 -13.14 -4.78 5.79
CA ASN A 188 -13.04 -3.34 5.53
C ASN A 188 -12.22 -3.06 4.27
N VAL A 189 -11.14 -3.81 3.99
CA VAL A 189 -10.43 -3.75 2.70
C VAL A 189 -11.38 -3.96 1.52
N LYS A 190 -12.26 -4.97 1.60
CA LYS A 190 -13.28 -5.23 0.55
C LYS A 190 -14.25 -4.06 0.38
N GLN A 191 -14.68 -3.44 1.47
CA GLN A 191 -15.60 -2.31 1.43
C GLN A 191 -14.97 -1.06 0.82
N VAL A 192 -13.72 -0.76 1.19
CA VAL A 192 -13.01 0.42 0.67
C VAL A 192 -12.44 0.21 -0.73
N GLN A 193 -12.33 -1.05 -1.20
CA GLN A 193 -11.75 -1.37 -2.51
C GLN A 193 -12.31 -0.52 -3.65
N LYS A 194 -13.63 -0.27 -3.66
CA LYS A 194 -14.30 0.56 -4.65
C LYS A 194 -13.68 1.96 -4.81
N HIS A 195 -13.18 2.53 -3.72
CA HIS A 195 -12.58 3.88 -3.65
C HIS A 195 -11.22 3.98 -4.33
N PHE A 196 -10.59 2.84 -4.61
CA PHE A 196 -9.30 2.79 -5.29
C PHE A 196 -9.42 2.30 -6.73
N LEU A 197 -10.62 1.94 -7.20
CA LEU A 197 -10.81 1.40 -8.54
C LEU A 197 -10.77 2.50 -9.60
N TRP A 198 -10.03 2.25 -10.68
CA TRP A 198 -10.09 3.06 -11.89
C TRP A 198 -11.08 2.48 -12.91
N HIS A 199 -12.10 3.27 -13.28
CA HIS A 199 -13.05 2.93 -14.34
C HIS A 199 -12.77 3.76 -15.60
N SER A 200 -12.97 3.18 -16.78
CA SER A 200 -12.84 3.93 -18.05
C SER A 200 -13.88 5.04 -18.20
N LYS A 201 -15.05 4.85 -17.59
CA LYS A 201 -16.04 5.88 -17.35
C LYS A 201 -16.20 6.00 -15.83
N PRO A 202 -15.90 7.15 -15.21
CA PRO A 202 -15.99 7.29 -13.77
C PRO A 202 -17.35 6.89 -13.23
N VAL A 203 -17.36 6.18 -12.09
CA VAL A 203 -18.59 5.79 -11.38
C VAL A 203 -18.54 6.28 -9.94
N LYS A 204 -19.71 6.43 -9.32
CA LYS A 204 -19.82 6.98 -7.96
C LYS A 204 -18.85 6.28 -6.99
N TYR A 205 -18.09 7.09 -6.26
CA TYR A 205 -17.13 6.67 -5.24
C TYR A 205 -15.89 5.94 -5.76
N ASP A 206 -15.65 5.90 -7.06
CA ASP A 206 -14.38 5.39 -7.58
C ASP A 206 -13.22 6.36 -7.36
N ILE A 207 -12.01 5.94 -7.71
CA ILE A 207 -10.79 6.73 -7.42
C ILE A 207 -10.83 8.12 -8.05
N PHE A 208 -11.47 8.26 -9.22
CA PHE A 208 -11.63 9.56 -9.87
C PHE A 208 -12.48 10.49 -9.02
N HIS A 209 -13.63 10.02 -8.53
CA HIS A 209 -14.47 10.83 -7.64
C HIS A 209 -13.84 11.06 -6.27
N MET A 210 -13.11 10.09 -5.72
CA MET A 210 -12.38 10.30 -4.46
C MET A 210 -11.39 11.45 -4.62
N ILE A 211 -10.59 11.47 -5.70
CA ILE A 211 -9.63 12.54 -5.99
C ILE A 211 -10.32 13.92 -6.14
N LEU A 212 -11.51 13.99 -6.74
CA LEU A 212 -12.23 15.26 -6.88
C LEU A 212 -12.82 15.81 -5.58
N HIS A 213 -12.95 14.97 -4.55
CA HIS A 213 -13.57 15.32 -3.28
C HIS A 213 -12.61 15.33 -2.08
N SER A 214 -11.32 15.08 -2.34
CA SER A 214 -10.22 15.16 -1.36
C SER A 214 -9.47 16.48 -1.46
#